data_AF-A0A8X8B9P2-F1
#
_entry.id   AF-A0A8X8B9P2-F1
#
_cell.length_a   1.000
_cell.length_b   1.000
_cell.length_c   1.000
_cell.angle_alpha   90.00
_cell.angle_beta   90.00
_cell.angle_gamma   90.00
#
_symmetry.space_group_name_H-M   'P 1'
#
loop_
_entity.id
_entity.type
_entity.pdbx_description
1 polymer ?
#
loop_
_entity_poly.entity_id
_entity_poly.type
_entity_poly.pdbx_seq_one_letter_code
_entity_poly.pdbx_strand_id
1 'polypeptide(L)'
;MANQISILKNTLILFLFTLTILTKTAFSQNCGTTGCARNLCCSRYGYCGTTAAYCGTGCRSGPCTSQSGGGGLNAGPRDTIANVVTPAVFAGIMSKVGYGCPAKGFYTRQAFISAAQSFPAYRGTVAKREIAAMLAQFSHESGSFCYKEEIARGRYCQASSVYPCQPGKNYYGRGAIQLTWNENYGAAGKFLGLPLLTDPDMVARNPDVAFKCTMWFWNEKVRPVLDQGFGATTRRINGGECNGGRPAAVQSRVNRYLEFCRQFGISPGTSLSC
;
A
#
# COMPACT_ATOMS: atom_id res chain seq x y z
N MET A 1 17.30 -60.69 -47.05
CA MET A 1 16.60 -59.38 -47.00
C MET A 1 15.46 -59.31 -45.98
N ALA A 2 14.67 -60.37 -45.74
CA ALA A 2 13.54 -60.34 -44.81
C ALA A 2 13.91 -60.06 -43.32
N ASN A 3 15.06 -60.58 -42.84
CA ASN A 3 15.47 -60.40 -41.44
C ASN A 3 15.91 -58.98 -41.08
N GLN A 4 16.52 -58.24 -42.02
CA GLN A 4 16.97 -56.86 -41.81
C GLN A 4 15.79 -55.89 -41.68
N ILE A 5 14.71 -56.12 -42.44
CA ILE A 5 13.49 -55.29 -42.40
C ILE A 5 12.74 -55.47 -41.08
N SER A 6 12.73 -56.68 -40.51
CA SER A 6 12.08 -56.97 -39.24
C SER A 6 12.80 -56.32 -38.05
N ILE A 7 14.13 -56.34 -38.05
CA ILE A 7 14.94 -55.66 -37.03
C ILE A 7 14.74 -54.14 -37.10
N LEU A 8 14.73 -53.55 -38.31
CA LEU A 8 14.52 -52.12 -38.47
C LEU A 8 13.13 -51.66 -37.99
N LYS A 9 12.08 -52.44 -38.27
CA LYS A 9 10.71 -52.18 -37.78
C LYS A 9 10.62 -52.24 -36.25
N ASN A 10 11.20 -53.26 -35.62
CA ASN A 10 11.14 -53.41 -34.17
C ASN A 10 11.96 -52.33 -33.45
N THR A 11 13.08 -51.90 -34.03
CA THR A 11 13.91 -50.81 -33.48
C THR A 11 13.20 -49.45 -33.59
N LEU A 12 12.49 -49.20 -34.71
CA LEU A 12 11.69 -47.99 -34.91
C LEU A 12 10.49 -47.93 -33.96
N ILE A 13 9.81 -49.05 -33.72
CA ILE A 13 8.70 -49.14 -32.75
C ILE A 13 9.20 -48.89 -31.33
N LEU A 14 10.35 -49.47 -30.94
CA LEU A 14 10.95 -49.22 -29.62
C LEU A 14 11.35 -47.74 -29.45
N PHE A 15 11.92 -47.13 -30.50
CA PHE A 15 12.31 -45.72 -30.49
C PHE A 15 11.11 -44.77 -30.42
N LEU A 16 9.99 -45.10 -31.09
CA LEU A 16 8.74 -44.35 -30.99
C LEU A 16 8.06 -44.52 -29.61
N PHE A 17 8.18 -45.70 -28.99
CA PHE A 17 7.69 -45.94 -27.62
C PHE A 17 8.53 -45.23 -26.55
N THR A 18 9.86 -45.15 -26.70
CA THR A 18 10.70 -44.40 -25.75
C THR A 18 10.53 -42.88 -25.90
N LEU A 19 10.28 -42.39 -27.12
CA LEU A 19 10.00 -40.96 -27.37
C LEU A 19 8.68 -40.50 -26.74
N THR A 20 7.65 -41.37 -26.71
CA THR A 20 6.35 -41.05 -26.07
C THR A 20 6.40 -41.10 -24.54
N ILE A 21 7.30 -41.89 -23.94
CA ILE A 21 7.50 -41.93 -22.48
C ILE A 21 8.28 -40.69 -21.98
N LEU A 22 9.16 -40.12 -22.81
CA LEU A 22 9.90 -38.89 -22.52
C LEU A 22 9.06 -37.60 -22.68
N THR A 23 7.87 -37.68 -23.28
CA THR A 23 6.95 -36.53 -23.44
C THR A 23 5.92 -36.38 -22.32
N LYS A 24 6.11 -37.00 -21.15
CA LYS A 24 5.53 -36.43 -19.91
C LYS A 24 6.32 -35.16 -19.56
N THR A 25 6.15 -34.17 -20.42
CA THR A 25 6.45 -32.77 -20.21
C THR A 25 6.01 -32.41 -18.80
N ALA A 26 6.98 -32.06 -17.96
CA ALA A 26 6.75 -31.32 -16.74
C ALA A 26 6.17 -29.95 -17.11
N PHE A 27 4.88 -29.91 -17.46
CA PHE A 27 4.14 -28.67 -17.48
C PHE A 27 4.07 -28.21 -16.04
N SER A 28 4.90 -27.24 -15.69
CA SER A 28 4.69 -26.42 -14.52
C SER A 28 3.27 -25.84 -14.64
N GLN A 29 2.32 -26.37 -13.87
CA GLN A 29 0.93 -25.90 -13.91
C GLN A 29 0.92 -24.43 -13.49
N ASN A 30 0.37 -23.57 -14.33
CA ASN A 30 0.16 -22.18 -13.96
C ASN A 30 -1.09 -22.10 -13.06
N CYS A 31 -0.95 -21.61 -11.84
CA CYS A 31 -2.05 -21.53 -10.88
C CYS A 31 -2.98 -20.33 -11.08
N GLY A 32 -2.78 -19.50 -12.11
CA GLY A 32 -3.57 -18.30 -12.36
C GLY A 32 -5.01 -18.55 -12.82
N THR A 33 -5.33 -19.71 -13.40
CA THR A 33 -6.66 -20.01 -13.94
C THR A 33 -7.36 -21.15 -13.23
N THR A 34 -6.67 -22.25 -12.93
CA THR A 34 -7.27 -23.48 -12.36
C THR A 34 -6.82 -23.80 -10.94
N GLY A 35 -5.89 -23.02 -10.38
CA GLY A 35 -5.21 -23.37 -9.13
C GLY A 35 -4.25 -24.56 -9.28
N CYS A 36 -3.63 -24.98 -8.17
CA CYS A 36 -2.74 -26.14 -8.13
C CYS A 36 -3.48 -27.41 -7.69
N ALA A 37 -2.98 -28.58 -8.12
CA ALA A 37 -3.46 -29.86 -7.58
C ALA A 37 -3.26 -29.96 -6.05
N ARG A 38 -3.98 -30.91 -5.43
CA ARG A 38 -3.97 -31.11 -3.97
C ARG A 38 -2.54 -31.31 -3.46
N ASN A 39 -2.17 -30.57 -2.40
CA ASN A 39 -0.83 -30.54 -1.78
C ASN A 39 0.30 -29.83 -2.56
N LEU A 40 -0.01 -29.12 -3.65
CA LEU A 40 0.95 -28.25 -4.33
C LEU A 40 0.76 -26.78 -3.92
N CYS A 41 1.87 -26.07 -3.78
CA CYS A 41 1.91 -24.64 -3.54
C CYS A 41 1.94 -23.87 -4.85
N CYS A 42 1.22 -22.76 -4.91
CA CYS A 42 1.30 -21.78 -5.98
C CYS A 42 2.38 -20.76 -5.65
N SER A 43 3.49 -20.75 -6.38
CA SER A 43 4.61 -19.85 -6.17
C SER A 43 4.24 -18.39 -6.43
N ARG A 44 5.11 -17.48 -6.00
CA ARG A 44 5.00 -16.04 -6.30
C ARG A 44 4.97 -15.71 -7.80
N TYR A 45 5.41 -16.63 -8.65
CA TYR A 45 5.43 -16.49 -10.11
C TYR A 45 4.25 -17.18 -10.80
N GLY A 46 3.33 -17.76 -10.03
CA GLY A 46 2.13 -18.39 -10.57
C GLY A 46 2.37 -19.81 -11.05
N TYR A 47 3.31 -20.54 -10.46
CA TYR A 47 3.62 -21.93 -10.82
C TYR A 47 3.39 -22.88 -9.66
N CYS A 48 2.99 -24.12 -9.94
CA CYS A 48 2.71 -25.13 -8.92
C CYS A 48 3.92 -25.99 -8.57
N GLY A 49 4.17 -26.23 -7.29
CA GLY A 49 5.25 -27.11 -6.82
C GLY A 49 5.27 -27.31 -5.31
N THR A 50 6.13 -28.18 -4.81
CA THR A 50 6.23 -28.53 -3.38
C THR A 50 7.49 -28.01 -2.69
N THR A 51 8.47 -27.49 -3.43
CA THR A 51 9.75 -27.06 -2.85
C THR A 51 9.63 -25.69 -2.21
N ALA A 52 10.65 -25.27 -1.45
CA ALA A 52 10.72 -23.94 -0.84
C ALA A 52 10.56 -22.78 -1.86
N ALA A 53 10.95 -22.97 -3.13
CA ALA A 53 10.75 -21.98 -4.18
C ALA A 53 9.26 -21.74 -4.51
N TYR A 54 8.41 -22.72 -4.24
CA TYR A 54 6.96 -22.68 -4.49
C TYR A 54 6.17 -22.43 -3.21
N CYS A 55 6.54 -23.12 -2.14
CA CYS A 55 5.84 -23.11 -0.85
C CYS A 55 6.36 -22.08 0.15
N GLY A 56 7.54 -21.51 -0.10
CA GLY A 56 8.17 -20.53 0.77
C GLY A 56 7.69 -19.09 0.49
N THR A 57 8.64 -18.16 0.52
CA THR A 57 8.40 -16.72 0.41
C THR A 57 7.58 -16.34 -0.82
N GLY A 58 6.42 -15.72 -0.61
CA GLY A 58 5.54 -15.24 -1.68
C GLY A 58 4.63 -16.32 -2.28
N CYS A 59 4.54 -17.50 -1.67
CA CYS A 59 3.53 -18.49 -1.97
C CYS A 59 2.11 -17.88 -1.90
N ARG A 60 1.33 -18.05 -2.98
CA ARG A 60 0.01 -17.45 -3.19
C ARG A 60 -1.13 -18.32 -2.64
N SER A 61 -0.99 -19.65 -2.67
CA SER A 61 -1.99 -20.63 -2.22
C SER A 61 -1.38 -22.03 -2.08
N GLY A 62 -2.08 -22.98 -1.43
CA GLY A 62 -1.59 -24.33 -1.15
C GLY A 62 -0.97 -24.48 0.25
N PRO A 63 -0.23 -25.58 0.54
CA PRO A 63 0.42 -25.80 1.83
C PRO A 63 1.69 -24.93 1.98
N CYS A 64 1.54 -23.62 1.85
CA CYS A 64 2.63 -22.67 2.02
C CYS A 64 3.25 -22.83 3.41
N THR A 65 4.57 -23.02 3.49
CA THR A 65 5.31 -23.31 4.73
C THR A 65 5.43 -22.12 5.68
N SER A 66 4.66 -21.05 5.41
CA SER A 66 4.45 -19.83 6.18
C SER A 66 5.41 -19.63 7.34
N GLN A 67 6.49 -18.87 7.13
CA GLN A 67 6.81 -17.73 8.00
C GLN A 67 7.51 -16.64 7.17
N SER A 68 6.91 -15.45 7.18
CA SER A 68 7.57 -14.14 7.00
C SER A 68 8.09 -13.74 5.60
N GLY A 69 7.34 -12.85 4.94
CA GLY A 69 7.95 -11.82 4.07
C GLY A 69 7.67 -11.91 2.57
N GLY A 70 6.43 -11.73 2.12
CA GLY A 70 6.19 -11.60 0.66
C GLY A 70 4.80 -11.20 0.20
N GLY A 71 3.91 -10.81 1.11
CA GLY A 71 2.68 -10.12 0.73
C GLY A 71 2.91 -8.63 0.90
N GLY A 72 2.78 -7.86 -0.18
CA GLY A 72 2.87 -6.39 -0.14
C GLY A 72 1.94 -5.77 0.90
N LEU A 73 1.98 -4.46 1.07
CA LEU A 73 1.10 -3.80 2.05
C LEU A 73 -0.39 -3.99 1.73
N ASN A 74 -0.73 -4.40 0.50
CA ASN A 74 -2.09 -4.76 0.09
C ASN A 74 -2.47 -6.24 0.39
N ALA A 75 -1.57 -7.03 1.00
CA ALA A 75 -1.86 -8.43 1.34
C ALA A 75 -2.61 -8.55 2.68
N GLY A 76 -3.20 -9.72 2.91
CA GLY A 76 -3.96 -10.02 4.13
C GLY A 76 -3.14 -9.91 5.43
N PRO A 77 -3.81 -9.85 6.60
CA PRO A 77 -5.27 -9.93 6.79
C PRO A 77 -6.03 -8.67 6.35
N ARG A 78 -7.30 -8.82 5.95
CA ARG A 78 -8.17 -7.74 5.45
C ARG A 78 -9.48 -7.67 6.25
N ASP A 79 -10.06 -6.48 6.35
CA ASP A 79 -11.39 -6.25 6.92
C ASP A 79 -11.96 -4.93 6.38
N THR A 80 -13.22 -4.59 6.65
CA THR A 80 -13.75 -3.26 6.33
C THR A 80 -12.97 -2.18 7.10
N ILE A 81 -12.84 -0.98 6.53
CA ILE A 81 -12.05 0.08 7.18
C ILE A 81 -12.59 0.45 8.56
N ALA A 82 -13.90 0.36 8.77
CA ALA A 82 -14.54 0.59 10.07
C ALA A 82 -14.16 -0.45 11.12
N ASN A 83 -13.94 -1.70 10.71
CA ASN A 83 -13.52 -2.79 11.59
C ASN A 83 -12.00 -2.79 11.85
N VAL A 84 -11.19 -2.34 10.87
CA VAL A 84 -9.75 -2.16 11.10
C VAL A 84 -9.51 -1.00 12.06
N VAL A 85 -10.15 0.15 11.81
CA VAL A 85 -10.07 1.34 12.66
C VAL A 85 -11.33 1.41 13.52
N THR A 86 -11.38 0.59 14.57
CA THR A 86 -12.48 0.60 15.54
C THR A 86 -12.52 1.92 16.33
N PRO A 87 -13.64 2.24 17.02
CA PRO A 87 -13.68 3.38 17.93
C PRO A 87 -12.55 3.36 18.96
N ALA A 88 -12.26 2.19 19.55
CA ALA A 88 -11.20 2.02 20.54
C ALA A 88 -9.80 2.28 19.94
N VAL A 89 -9.52 1.75 18.74
CA VAL A 89 -8.26 2.02 18.03
C VAL A 89 -8.10 3.52 17.81
N PHE A 90 -9.09 4.18 17.20
CA PHE A 90 -8.97 5.61 16.89
C PHE A 90 -8.86 6.48 18.16
N ALA A 91 -9.64 6.16 19.20
CA ALA A 91 -9.54 6.84 20.49
C ALA A 91 -8.15 6.67 21.12
N GLY A 92 -7.54 5.48 21.02
CA GLY A 92 -6.18 5.23 21.50
C GLY A 92 -5.09 6.00 20.75
N ILE A 93 -5.31 6.34 19.46
CA ILE A 93 -4.43 7.23 18.70
C ILE A 93 -4.62 8.67 19.18
N MET A 94 -5.88 9.13 19.26
CA MET A 94 -6.21 10.51 19.61
C MET A 94 -5.98 10.86 21.07
N SER A 95 -5.93 9.86 21.97
CA SER A 95 -5.61 10.08 23.39
C SER A 95 -4.18 10.59 23.59
N LYS A 96 -3.27 10.28 22.65
CA LYS A 96 -1.88 10.75 22.65
C LYS A 96 -1.74 12.20 22.16
N VAL A 97 -2.79 12.78 21.58
CA VAL A 97 -2.79 14.18 21.14
C VAL A 97 -2.93 15.06 22.38
N GLY A 98 -1.85 15.77 22.73
CA GLY A 98 -1.82 16.64 23.91
C GLY A 98 -2.81 17.80 23.83
N TYR A 99 -3.18 18.36 24.98
CA TYR A 99 -4.11 19.50 25.04
C TYR A 99 -3.57 20.77 24.37
N GLY A 100 -2.24 20.96 24.34
CA GLY A 100 -1.60 22.08 23.65
C GLY A 100 -1.51 21.92 22.12
N CYS A 101 -2.01 20.81 21.56
CA CYS A 101 -1.94 20.57 20.12
C CYS A 101 -2.98 21.40 19.35
N PRO A 102 -2.58 22.17 18.32
CA PRO A 102 -3.51 22.96 17.51
C PRO A 102 -4.64 22.18 16.82
N ALA A 103 -4.46 20.88 16.60
CA ALA A 103 -5.46 19.99 16.02
C ALA A 103 -6.23 19.15 17.05
N LYS A 104 -6.12 19.43 18.35
CA LYS A 104 -6.88 18.70 19.39
C LYS A 104 -8.39 18.81 19.10
N GLY A 105 -9.05 17.64 19.00
CA GLY A 105 -10.48 17.55 18.68
C GLY A 105 -10.84 17.74 17.20
N PHE A 106 -9.88 18.04 16.32
CA PHE A 106 -10.13 18.24 14.90
C PHE A 106 -10.33 16.91 14.16
N TYR A 107 -9.36 15.99 14.26
CA TYR A 107 -9.43 14.71 13.54
C TYR A 107 -10.40 13.75 14.24
N THR A 108 -11.45 13.34 13.53
CA THR A 108 -12.44 12.39 14.05
C THR A 108 -12.45 11.08 13.28
N ARG A 109 -12.84 10.00 13.96
CA ARG A 109 -13.00 8.69 13.32
C ARG A 109 -14.06 8.76 12.22
N GLN A 110 -15.17 9.45 12.46
CA GLN A 110 -16.25 9.57 11.49
C GLN A 110 -15.75 10.21 10.20
N ALA A 111 -14.97 11.29 10.30
CA ALA A 111 -14.40 11.95 9.14
C ALA A 111 -13.40 11.05 8.39
N PHE A 112 -12.56 10.30 9.12
CA PHE A 112 -11.64 9.34 8.51
C PHE A 112 -12.37 8.24 7.72
N ILE A 113 -13.38 7.61 8.33
CA ILE A 113 -14.16 6.54 7.68
C ILE A 113 -14.96 7.08 6.48
N SER A 114 -15.64 8.22 6.64
CA SER A 114 -16.44 8.84 5.58
C SER A 114 -15.57 9.25 4.39
N ALA A 115 -14.41 9.84 4.65
CA ALA A 115 -13.45 10.18 3.61
C ALA A 115 -12.93 8.93 2.88
N ALA A 116 -12.57 7.87 3.60
CA ALA A 116 -12.09 6.65 2.97
C ALA A 116 -13.17 5.99 2.09
N GLN A 117 -14.41 5.91 2.57
CA GLN A 117 -15.53 5.31 1.82
C GLN A 117 -15.89 6.09 0.54
N SER A 118 -15.45 7.34 0.39
CA SER A 118 -15.57 8.08 -0.87
C SER A 118 -14.75 7.46 -2.01
N PHE A 119 -13.70 6.69 -1.69
CA PHE A 119 -12.87 5.98 -2.66
C PHE A 119 -13.32 4.51 -2.79
N PRO A 120 -13.54 3.99 -4.01
CA PRO A 120 -14.00 2.62 -4.23
C PRO A 120 -13.16 1.53 -3.52
N ALA A 121 -11.86 1.79 -3.38
CA ALA A 121 -10.90 0.92 -2.72
C ALA A 121 -11.25 0.54 -1.26
N TYR A 122 -12.04 1.34 -0.55
CA TYR A 122 -12.34 1.13 0.88
C TYR A 122 -13.82 0.87 1.16
N ARG A 123 -14.64 0.67 0.11
CA ARG A 123 -16.05 0.30 0.27
C ARG A 123 -16.24 -1.18 0.64
N GLY A 124 -15.24 -2.01 0.32
CA GLY A 124 -15.15 -3.40 0.74
C GLY A 124 -14.12 -3.61 1.85
N THR A 125 -13.36 -4.70 1.75
CA THR A 125 -12.27 -4.98 2.69
C THR A 125 -10.94 -4.41 2.21
N VAL A 126 -10.16 -3.88 3.16
CA VAL A 126 -8.83 -3.30 2.98
C VAL A 126 -7.82 -4.08 3.82
N ALA A 127 -6.58 -4.19 3.34
CA ALA A 127 -5.50 -4.80 4.09
C ALA A 127 -5.21 -4.02 5.38
N LYS A 128 -5.10 -4.73 6.50
CA LYS A 128 -4.71 -4.10 7.78
C LYS A 128 -3.33 -3.44 7.68
N ARG A 129 -2.41 -3.99 6.87
CA ARG A 129 -1.08 -3.38 6.63
C ARG A 129 -1.17 -2.06 5.88
N GLU A 130 -2.04 -1.95 4.88
CA GLU A 130 -2.28 -0.69 4.18
C GLU A 130 -2.79 0.38 5.15
N ILE A 131 -3.72 0.04 6.05
CA ILE A 131 -4.20 0.98 7.08
C ILE A 131 -3.11 1.33 8.09
N ALA A 132 -2.30 0.36 8.53
CA ALA A 132 -1.17 0.63 9.44
C ALA A 132 -0.16 1.58 8.80
N ALA A 133 0.15 1.38 7.51
CA ALA A 133 1.04 2.25 6.77
C ALA A 133 0.46 3.67 6.62
N MET A 134 -0.83 3.78 6.29
CA MET A 134 -1.53 5.08 6.24
C MET A 134 -1.41 5.83 7.56
N LEU A 135 -1.84 5.20 8.66
CA LEU A 135 -1.83 5.83 9.98
C LEU A 135 -0.41 6.20 10.42
N ALA A 136 0.59 5.38 10.11
CA ALA A 136 1.99 5.68 10.39
C ALA A 136 2.46 6.95 9.67
N GLN A 137 2.18 7.04 8.37
CA GLN A 137 2.57 8.19 7.58
C GLN A 137 1.82 9.45 8.02
N PHE A 138 0.51 9.36 8.23
CA PHE A 138 -0.30 10.48 8.69
C PHE A 138 0.16 10.96 10.06
N SER A 139 0.45 10.02 10.96
CA SER A 139 0.99 10.32 12.28
C SER A 139 2.38 10.96 12.20
N HIS A 140 3.23 10.60 11.23
CA HIS A 140 4.51 11.28 11.05
C HIS A 140 4.32 12.71 10.53
N GLU A 141 3.60 12.90 9.43
CA GLU A 141 3.42 14.21 8.78
C GLU A 141 2.74 15.25 9.68
N SER A 142 1.79 14.81 10.50
CA SER A 142 1.01 15.70 11.37
C SER A 142 1.58 15.88 12.78
N GLY A 143 2.78 15.35 13.05
CA GLY A 143 3.37 15.37 14.40
C GLY A 143 2.49 14.66 15.42
N SER A 144 2.15 13.40 15.15
CA SER A 144 1.20 12.58 15.90
C SER A 144 -0.22 13.17 15.94
N PHE A 145 -0.73 13.70 14.82
CA PHE A 145 -2.02 14.38 14.72
C PHE A 145 -2.12 15.66 15.57
N CYS A 146 -1.00 16.21 16.02
CA CYS A 146 -0.95 17.46 16.78
C CYS A 146 -1.23 18.67 15.89
N TYR A 147 -0.83 18.61 14.61
CA TYR A 147 -0.91 19.70 13.67
C TYR A 147 -1.86 19.38 12.50
N LYS A 148 -2.60 20.40 12.08
CA LYS A 148 -3.45 20.39 10.87
C LYS A 148 -2.97 21.38 9.81
N GLU A 149 -1.98 22.18 10.17
CA GLU A 149 -1.31 23.16 9.32
C GLU A 149 0.19 23.07 9.60
N GLU A 150 1.00 23.27 8.58
CA GLU A 150 2.45 23.43 8.68
C GLU A 150 2.79 24.55 9.67
N ILE A 151 3.84 24.33 10.48
CA ILE A 151 4.29 25.30 11.48
C ILE A 151 4.97 26.48 10.77
N ALA A 152 5.96 26.20 9.93
CA ALA A 152 6.70 27.19 9.16
C ALA A 152 6.02 27.45 7.81
N ARG A 153 4.87 28.13 7.83
CA ARG A 153 4.02 28.32 6.63
C ARG A 153 4.75 29.04 5.50
N GLY A 154 4.96 28.33 4.39
CA GLY A 154 5.44 28.88 3.12
C GLY A 154 4.30 29.22 2.14
N ARG A 155 4.65 29.85 1.01
CA ARG A 155 3.70 30.13 -0.07
C ARG A 155 3.36 28.88 -0.89
N TYR A 156 4.35 28.04 -1.17
CA TYR A 156 4.25 26.80 -1.98
C TYR A 156 3.46 27.00 -3.28
N CYS A 157 3.84 28.04 -4.01
CA CYS A 157 3.26 28.41 -5.28
C CYS A 157 4.29 28.23 -6.38
N GLN A 158 4.00 27.37 -7.35
CA GLN A 158 4.75 27.20 -8.57
C GLN A 158 3.91 27.66 -9.76
N ALA A 159 4.51 28.41 -10.69
CA ALA A 159 3.82 28.86 -11.89
C ALA A 159 3.24 27.66 -12.67
N SER A 160 1.96 27.74 -13.03
CA SER A 160 1.24 26.69 -13.76
C SER A 160 0.07 27.32 -14.50
N SER A 161 -0.15 26.89 -15.75
CA SER A 161 -1.34 27.26 -16.53
C SER A 161 -2.56 26.41 -16.14
N VAL A 162 -2.35 25.21 -15.60
CA VAL A 162 -3.43 24.27 -15.24
C VAL A 162 -3.96 24.55 -13.83
N TYR A 163 -3.07 24.80 -12.87
CA TYR A 163 -3.40 25.10 -11.49
C TYR A 163 -2.72 26.39 -11.03
N PRO A 164 -3.12 27.55 -11.60
CA PRO A 164 -2.48 28.82 -11.27
C PRO A 164 -2.67 29.16 -9.79
N CYS A 165 -1.62 29.72 -9.18
CA CYS A 165 -1.70 30.20 -7.82
C CYS A 165 -2.69 31.35 -7.73
N GLN A 166 -3.60 31.27 -6.76
CA GLN A 166 -4.63 32.28 -6.57
C GLN A 166 -4.10 33.46 -5.77
N PRO A 167 -4.49 34.71 -6.11
CA PRO A 167 -4.12 35.89 -5.34
C PRO A 167 -4.46 35.73 -3.85
N GLY A 168 -3.51 36.07 -2.98
CA GLY A 168 -3.68 35.98 -1.53
C GLY A 168 -3.75 34.56 -0.95
N LYS A 169 -3.51 33.52 -1.74
CA LYS A 169 -3.56 32.12 -1.28
C LYS A 169 -2.18 31.50 -1.18
N ASN A 170 -2.01 30.69 -0.12
CA ASN A 170 -0.82 29.92 0.17
C ASN A 170 -1.16 28.44 0.28
N TYR A 171 -0.29 27.59 -0.27
CA TYR A 171 -0.50 26.16 -0.40
C TYR A 171 0.47 25.34 0.47
N TYR A 172 0.77 25.86 1.67
CA TYR A 172 1.51 25.14 2.71
C TYR A 172 0.79 23.87 3.16
N GLY A 173 1.52 23.02 3.90
CA GLY A 173 1.02 21.74 4.37
C GLY A 173 -0.26 21.86 5.20
N ARG A 174 -1.32 21.17 4.78
CA ARG A 174 -2.56 21.04 5.59
C ARG A 174 -3.07 19.61 5.65
N GLY A 175 -3.81 19.31 6.71
CA GLY A 175 -4.37 17.99 6.96
C GLY A 175 -3.31 16.95 7.34
N ALA A 176 -3.74 15.69 7.40
CA ALA A 176 -2.96 14.64 8.04
C ALA A 176 -1.75 14.16 7.21
N ILE A 177 -1.75 14.38 5.89
CA ILE A 177 -0.60 14.11 5.00
C ILE A 177 0.20 15.37 4.67
N GLN A 178 -0.18 16.53 5.23
CA GLN A 178 0.41 17.82 4.88
C GLN A 178 0.37 18.10 3.36
N LEU A 179 -0.83 18.10 2.76
CA LEU A 179 -1.03 18.42 1.35
C LEU A 179 -0.40 19.79 1.06
N THR A 180 0.53 19.84 0.10
CA THR A 180 1.39 21.00 -0.17
C THR A 180 1.50 21.23 -1.69
N TRP A 181 1.70 22.48 -2.10
CA TRP A 181 1.78 22.97 -3.50
C TRP A 181 0.45 23.16 -4.22
N ASN A 182 0.33 24.28 -4.95
CA ASN A 182 -0.84 24.64 -5.76
C ASN A 182 -1.29 23.53 -6.72
N GLU A 183 -0.35 22.79 -7.32
CA GLU A 183 -0.67 21.66 -8.19
C GLU A 183 -1.46 20.57 -7.45
N ASN A 184 -1.03 20.19 -6.24
CA ASN A 184 -1.71 19.17 -5.46
C ASN A 184 -3.08 19.66 -4.95
N TYR A 185 -3.19 20.92 -4.50
CA TYR A 185 -4.48 21.50 -4.11
C TYR A 185 -5.44 21.57 -5.31
N GLY A 186 -4.96 21.99 -6.48
CA GLY A 186 -5.75 22.04 -7.69
C GLY A 186 -6.21 20.67 -8.16
N ALA A 187 -5.31 19.69 -8.21
CA ALA A 187 -5.62 18.33 -8.62
C ALA A 187 -6.57 17.61 -7.64
N ALA A 188 -6.33 17.75 -6.33
CA ALA A 188 -7.23 17.23 -5.30
C ALA A 188 -8.60 17.89 -5.36
N GLY A 189 -8.64 19.22 -5.51
CA GLY A 189 -9.88 19.99 -5.60
C GLY A 189 -10.71 19.57 -6.80
N LYS A 190 -10.07 19.42 -7.97
CA LYS A 190 -10.72 18.92 -9.19
C LYS A 190 -11.30 17.52 -8.99
N PHE A 191 -10.54 16.59 -8.41
CA PHE A 191 -10.99 15.21 -8.19
C PHE A 191 -12.16 15.14 -7.20
N LEU A 192 -12.10 15.93 -6.12
CA LEU A 192 -13.07 15.90 -5.03
C LEU A 192 -14.29 16.80 -5.25
N GLY A 193 -14.30 17.62 -6.31
CA GLY A 193 -15.31 18.64 -6.53
C GLY A 193 -15.28 19.75 -5.47
N LEU A 194 -14.10 20.10 -4.97
CA LEU A 194 -13.89 21.08 -3.90
C LEU A 194 -13.06 22.27 -4.40
N PRO A 195 -13.33 23.50 -3.93
CA PRO A 195 -12.66 24.71 -4.40
C PRO A 195 -11.25 24.88 -3.77
N LEU A 196 -10.44 23.82 -3.69
CA LEU A 196 -9.19 23.81 -2.93
C LEU A 196 -8.09 24.72 -3.48
N LEU A 197 -8.13 25.04 -4.79
CA LEU A 197 -7.18 25.99 -5.37
C LEU A 197 -7.48 27.44 -4.93
N THR A 198 -8.76 27.80 -4.82
CA THR A 198 -9.23 29.13 -4.39
C THR A 198 -9.46 29.24 -2.88
N ASP A 199 -9.66 28.11 -2.20
CA ASP A 199 -9.89 28.01 -0.75
C ASP A 199 -9.07 26.84 -0.16
N PRO A 200 -7.73 26.93 -0.15
CA PRO A 200 -6.88 25.90 0.42
C PRO A 200 -7.06 25.76 1.94
N ASP A 201 -7.51 26.82 2.64
CA ASP A 201 -7.73 26.82 4.09
C ASP A 201 -8.88 25.89 4.51
N MET A 202 -9.76 25.51 3.59
CA MET A 202 -10.83 24.54 3.86
C MET A 202 -10.28 23.21 4.42
N VAL A 203 -9.08 22.81 4.01
CA VAL A 203 -8.40 21.59 4.48
C VAL A 203 -8.11 21.65 5.98
N ALA A 204 -7.88 22.84 6.55
CA ALA A 204 -7.62 23.03 7.99
C ALA A 204 -8.86 23.44 8.80
N ARG A 205 -9.97 23.78 8.13
CA ARG A 205 -11.24 24.16 8.77
C ARG A 205 -12.22 22.99 8.91
N ASN A 206 -12.17 22.01 8.00
CA ASN A 206 -13.11 20.90 7.99
C ASN A 206 -12.37 19.54 8.01
N PRO A 207 -12.62 18.67 9.01
CA PRO A 207 -11.93 17.39 9.12
C PRO A 207 -12.32 16.38 8.03
N ASP A 208 -13.54 16.43 7.49
CA ASP A 208 -13.93 15.61 6.34
C ASP A 208 -13.13 16.00 5.10
N VAL A 209 -12.93 17.29 4.88
CA VAL A 209 -12.09 17.78 3.77
C VAL A 209 -10.63 17.42 4.00
N ALA A 210 -10.12 17.57 5.22
CA ALA A 210 -8.77 17.18 5.59
C ALA A 210 -8.50 15.71 5.23
N PHE A 211 -9.37 14.80 5.67
CA PHE A 211 -9.20 13.39 5.38
C PHE A 211 -9.48 13.06 3.90
N LYS A 212 -10.42 13.70 3.21
CA LYS A 212 -10.61 13.50 1.77
C LYS A 212 -9.36 13.85 0.97
N CYS A 213 -8.72 14.99 1.27
CA CYS A 213 -7.45 15.38 0.66
C CYS A 213 -6.32 14.39 0.97
N THR A 214 -6.23 13.94 2.23
CA THR A 214 -5.27 12.93 2.65
C THR A 214 -5.48 11.59 1.92
N MET A 215 -6.73 11.13 1.81
CA MET A 215 -7.07 9.90 1.10
C MET A 215 -6.85 10.04 -0.41
N TRP A 216 -7.13 11.20 -1.00
CA TRP A 216 -6.80 11.47 -2.40
C TRP A 216 -5.31 11.31 -2.66
N PHE A 217 -4.46 11.97 -1.87
CA PHE A 217 -3.01 11.87 -2.04
C PHE A 217 -2.54 10.43 -1.86
N TRP A 218 -3.05 9.73 -0.84
CA TRP A 218 -2.73 8.33 -0.64
C TRP A 218 -3.08 7.48 -1.87
N ASN A 219 -4.31 7.59 -2.40
CA ASN A 219 -4.76 6.75 -3.51
C ASN A 219 -4.05 7.06 -4.82
N GLU A 220 -3.85 8.34 -5.13
CA GLU A 220 -3.25 8.76 -6.40
C GLU A 220 -1.73 8.61 -6.41
N LYS A 221 -1.07 8.82 -5.25
CA LYS A 221 0.38 8.91 -5.19
C LYS A 221 1.01 7.69 -4.53
N VAL A 222 0.49 7.24 -3.39
CA VAL A 222 1.17 6.26 -2.51
C VAL A 222 0.70 4.83 -2.72
N ARG A 223 -0.61 4.62 -2.86
CA ARG A 223 -1.24 3.32 -3.02
C ARG A 223 -0.66 2.48 -4.18
N PRO A 224 -0.26 3.07 -5.33
CA PRO A 224 0.36 2.33 -6.43
C PRO A 224 1.70 1.65 -6.08
N VAL A 225 2.38 2.05 -5.00
CA VAL A 225 3.69 1.49 -4.59
C VAL A 225 3.61 0.56 -3.38
N LEU A 226 2.41 0.22 -2.90
CA LEU A 226 2.23 -0.62 -1.70
C LEU A 226 2.90 -2.00 -1.79
N ASP A 227 2.98 -2.56 -2.98
CA ASP A 227 3.61 -3.88 -3.20
C ASP A 227 5.14 -3.85 -3.12
N GLN A 228 5.73 -2.65 -3.09
CA GLN A 228 7.18 -2.46 -2.91
C GLN A 228 7.61 -2.36 -1.44
N GLY A 229 6.65 -2.29 -0.51
CA GLY A 229 6.90 -2.22 0.94
C GLY A 229 6.77 -0.82 1.55
N PHE A 230 6.91 -0.72 2.87
CA PHE A 230 6.69 0.53 3.60
C PHE A 230 7.69 1.63 3.24
N GLY A 231 8.94 1.28 2.98
CA GLY A 231 9.96 2.24 2.54
C GLY A 231 9.61 2.94 1.22
N ALA A 232 8.93 2.26 0.30
CA ALA A 232 8.46 2.86 -0.94
C ALA A 232 7.37 3.90 -0.70
N THR A 233 6.52 3.71 0.33
CA THR A 233 5.52 4.71 0.72
C THR A 233 6.20 5.98 1.24
N THR A 234 7.24 5.84 2.07
CA THR A 234 8.05 6.98 2.54
C THR A 234 8.70 7.71 1.37
N ARG A 235 9.33 6.98 0.45
CA ARG A 235 9.94 7.57 -0.75
C ARG A 235 8.95 8.36 -1.59
N ARG A 236 7.70 7.90 -1.64
CA ARG A 236 6.66 8.55 -2.41
C ARG A 236 6.09 9.81 -1.74
N ILE A 237 6.05 9.82 -0.43
CA ILE A 237 5.60 10.97 0.36
C ILE A 237 6.69 12.03 0.45
N ASN A 238 7.90 11.63 0.82
CA ASN A 238 9.05 12.52 0.91
C ASN A 238 10.35 11.79 0.54
N GLY A 239 10.63 11.73 -0.77
CA GLY A 239 11.81 11.04 -1.30
C GLY A 239 13.15 11.61 -0.82
N GLY A 240 13.17 12.88 -0.37
CA GLY A 240 14.37 13.52 0.18
C GLY A 240 14.81 12.96 1.54
N GLU A 241 13.98 12.15 2.21
CA GLU A 241 14.37 11.50 3.46
C GLU A 241 15.16 10.20 3.24
N CYS A 242 14.97 9.57 2.08
CA CYS A 242 15.56 8.29 1.74
C CYS A 242 17.05 8.40 1.39
N ASN A 243 17.71 7.24 1.25
CA ASN A 243 19.09 7.09 0.83
C ASN A 243 20.07 7.88 1.72
N GLY A 244 19.79 7.94 3.02
CA GLY A 244 20.60 8.68 4.00
C GLY A 244 20.27 10.17 4.13
N GLY A 245 19.26 10.70 3.42
CA GLY A 245 18.92 12.12 3.47
C GLY A 245 18.43 12.59 4.83
N ARG A 246 17.51 11.84 5.46
CA ARG A 246 17.02 12.10 6.82
C ARG A 246 16.76 10.80 7.60
N PRO A 247 17.81 10.10 8.07
CA PRO A 247 17.66 8.79 8.71
C PRO A 247 16.72 8.79 9.92
N ALA A 248 16.76 9.83 10.75
CA ALA A 248 15.88 9.96 11.92
C ALA A 248 14.39 10.10 11.53
N ALA A 249 14.09 10.77 10.42
CA ALA A 249 12.71 10.92 9.94
C ALA A 249 12.17 9.58 9.42
N VAL A 250 12.95 8.88 8.60
CA VAL A 250 12.61 7.52 8.13
C VAL A 250 12.39 6.58 9.30
N GLN A 251 13.30 6.59 10.29
CA GLN A 251 13.17 5.75 11.47
C GLN A 251 11.91 6.09 12.28
N SER A 252 11.53 7.37 12.38
CA SER A 252 10.27 7.79 13.01
C SER A 252 9.05 7.19 12.32
N ARG A 253 9.01 7.20 10.97
CA ARG A 253 7.95 6.56 10.19
C ARG A 253 7.89 5.06 10.43
N VAL A 254 9.04 4.39 10.40
CA VAL A 254 9.16 2.94 10.64
C VAL A 254 8.67 2.58 12.04
N ASN A 255 9.09 3.32 13.06
CA ASN A 255 8.67 3.07 14.45
C ASN A 255 7.15 3.16 14.61
N ARG A 256 6.52 4.17 13.99
CA ARG A 256 5.06 4.34 13.99
C ARG A 256 4.37 3.20 13.25
N TYR A 257 4.89 2.78 12.09
CA TYR A 257 4.35 1.64 11.35
C TYR A 257 4.41 0.35 12.16
N LEU A 258 5.54 0.07 12.79
CA LEU A 258 5.69 -1.08 13.67
C LEU A 258 4.72 -1.04 14.86
N GLU A 259 4.46 0.15 15.42
CA GLU A 259 3.46 0.33 16.47
C GLU A 259 2.05 -0.04 15.98
N PHE A 260 1.62 0.48 14.83
CA PHE A 260 0.31 0.15 14.27
C PHE A 260 0.21 -1.31 13.87
N CYS A 261 1.28 -1.93 13.35
CA CYS A 261 1.31 -3.36 13.09
C CYS A 261 1.09 -4.19 14.37
N ARG A 262 1.73 -3.81 15.49
CA ARG A 262 1.50 -4.45 16.79
C ARG A 262 0.05 -4.29 17.26
N GLN A 263 -0.49 -3.06 17.18
CA GLN A 263 -1.88 -2.80 17.56
C GLN A 263 -2.89 -3.61 16.74
N PHE A 264 -2.59 -3.86 15.47
CA PHE A 264 -3.46 -4.65 14.58
C PHE A 264 -3.20 -6.16 14.61
N GLY A 265 -2.18 -6.62 15.36
CA GLY A 265 -1.80 -8.02 15.43
C GLY A 265 -1.31 -8.58 14.09
N ILE A 266 -0.56 -7.77 13.32
CA ILE A 266 -0.07 -8.14 11.98
C ILE A 266 1.46 -8.06 11.88
N SER A 267 2.05 -8.92 11.05
CA SER A 267 3.46 -8.78 10.66
C SER A 267 3.66 -7.56 9.74
N PRO A 268 4.73 -6.76 9.93
CA PRO A 268 4.98 -5.55 9.14
C PRO A 268 5.43 -5.84 7.70
N GLY A 269 5.86 -7.07 7.39
CA GLY A 269 6.49 -7.41 6.12
C GLY A 269 7.97 -7.00 6.07
N THR A 270 8.49 -6.87 4.85
CA THR A 270 9.89 -6.52 4.57
C THR A 270 9.98 -5.14 3.90
N SER A 271 11.19 -4.66 3.60
CA SER A 271 11.44 -3.38 2.91
C SER A 271 10.82 -2.18 3.64
N LEU A 272 11.10 -2.08 4.95
CA LEU A 272 10.50 -1.07 5.81
C LEU A 272 11.13 0.31 5.65
N SER A 273 12.42 0.36 5.34
CA SER A 273 13.16 1.60 5.16
C SER A 273 13.36 1.92 3.68
N CYS A 274 13.59 3.19 3.44
CA CYS A 274 14.35 3.70 2.32
C CYS A 274 15.52 4.50 2.93
#